data_AF-A0A947BHW9-F1
#
_entry.id   AF-A0A947BHW9-F1
#
_cell.length_a   1.000
_cell.length_b   1.000
_cell.length_c   1.000
_cell.angle_alpha   90.00
_cell.angle_beta   90.00
_cell.angle_gamma   90.00
#
_symmetry.space_group_name_H-M   'P 1'
#
loop_
_entity.id
_entity.type
_entity.pdbx_description
1 polymer ?
#
loop_
_entity_poly.entity_id
_entity_poly.type
_entity_poly.pdbx_seq_one_letter_code
_entity_poly.pdbx_strand_id
1 'polypeptide(L)'
;MSLLQAKNLHHSFGDQPLLDNVNLALEAGERVCLVGRNGSGKSTLLKIIAGDIKADEGEIIHAAELRIAELRQEVPKNFSGSVYDCVAEGIGELAGVITSWHHAAIESAIDPGALVQMQNFQDQIEAHSAWNLETRISSTISRLSLPADQPFDELSGGMKRRVLLGQALVAEPDLLLLDEPTNHLDIDSILWLENLLLGFNGTLIFITHDRGFLQRLATRIIDLDRGQLTSWPGDYHQYLESYAAQLETEARHNALFDKKLAQEENWIRQGIKARRTRNEGRVRALEKMRALRAQRRERSGSARLTAQQADASGKIVIEAENLGFSWDDKPIVSNFNCKILRGEKVGILGPNGCGKSTLIQLLLGQLKPQTGWIKTGTRLEVAYFDQHRETLDPQKSVRDNLAAAGDQVTINGRSRHVVGYLKDFLFSEKSIHMPVKALSGGERNRLLLARLFTRSFNLLVMDEPTNDLDIETLELLETLII
;
A
#
# COMPACT_ATOMS: atom_id res chain seq x y z
N MET A 1 18.31 -7.67 22.26
CA MET A 1 17.45 -7.25 23.39
C MET A 1 16.07 -6.95 22.83
N SER A 2 15.00 -7.37 23.50
CA SER A 2 13.63 -7.14 23.05
C SER A 2 13.25 -5.67 23.30
N LEU A 3 12.82 -4.97 22.26
CA LEU A 3 12.36 -3.58 22.35
C LEU A 3 10.89 -3.49 22.73
N LEU A 4 10.07 -4.39 22.17
CA LEU A 4 8.63 -4.41 22.34
C LEU A 4 8.10 -5.83 22.26
N GLN A 5 7.14 -6.15 23.12
CA GLN A 5 6.39 -7.39 23.14
C GLN A 5 4.90 -7.09 23.23
N ALA A 6 4.15 -7.52 22.22
CA ALA A 6 2.71 -7.60 22.27
C ALA A 6 2.28 -8.99 22.72
N LYS A 7 1.42 -9.07 23.73
CA LYS A 7 0.92 -10.33 24.30
C LYS A 7 -0.59 -10.40 24.21
N ASN A 8 -1.07 -11.46 23.56
CA ASN A 8 -2.49 -11.78 23.41
C ASN A 8 -3.34 -10.59 22.96
N LEU A 9 -2.84 -9.78 22.02
CA LEU A 9 -3.58 -8.63 21.52
C LEU A 9 -4.86 -9.08 20.82
N HIS A 10 -5.96 -8.48 21.23
CA HIS A 10 -7.25 -8.61 20.57
C HIS A 10 -7.76 -7.23 20.20
N HIS A 11 -8.25 -7.07 18.97
CA HIS A 11 -8.91 -5.86 18.55
C HIS A 11 -9.86 -6.12 17.39
N SER A 12 -11.08 -5.59 17.50
CA SER A 12 -12.17 -5.81 16.54
C SER A 12 -12.75 -4.48 16.05
N PHE A 13 -13.02 -4.39 14.74
CA PHE A 13 -13.84 -3.32 14.17
C PHE A 13 -15.19 -3.92 13.75
N GLY A 14 -16.24 -3.64 14.53
CA GLY A 14 -17.55 -4.30 14.36
C GLY A 14 -17.50 -5.78 14.75
N ASP A 15 -18.15 -6.64 13.98
CA ASP A 15 -18.29 -8.07 14.31
C ASP A 15 -17.11 -8.95 13.86
N GLN A 16 -16.07 -8.38 13.25
CA GLN A 16 -14.91 -9.12 12.76
C GLN A 16 -13.63 -8.75 13.52
N PRO A 17 -12.97 -9.73 14.18
CA PRO A 17 -11.69 -9.47 14.83
C PRO A 17 -10.61 -9.25 13.77
N LEU A 18 -9.96 -8.08 13.84
CA LEU A 18 -8.80 -7.72 13.04
C LEU A 18 -7.52 -8.30 13.63
N LEU A 19 -7.45 -8.39 14.96
CA LEU A 19 -6.40 -9.05 15.72
C LEU A 19 -7.06 -10.02 16.69
N ASP A 20 -6.63 -11.28 16.69
CA ASP A 20 -7.17 -12.34 17.53
C ASP A 20 -6.04 -13.11 18.22
N ASN A 21 -5.83 -12.81 19.50
CA ASN A 21 -4.78 -13.42 20.33
C ASN A 21 -3.38 -13.29 19.72
N VAL A 22 -3.10 -12.11 19.18
CA VAL A 22 -1.86 -11.81 18.48
C VAL A 22 -0.70 -11.67 19.46
N ASN A 23 0.39 -12.36 19.16
CA ASN A 23 1.65 -12.27 19.89
C ASN A 23 2.76 -11.82 18.94
N LEU A 24 3.51 -10.80 19.34
CA LEU A 24 4.61 -10.23 18.57
C LEU A 24 5.75 -9.86 19.51
N ALA A 25 6.99 -10.17 19.12
CA ALA A 25 8.18 -9.69 19.79
C ALA A 25 9.09 -9.05 18.75
N LEU A 26 9.56 -7.84 19.04
CA LEU A 26 10.49 -7.09 18.23
C LEU A 26 11.83 -7.01 18.95
N GLU A 27 12.90 -7.26 18.20
CA GLU A 27 14.27 -7.16 18.66
C GLU A 27 14.96 -5.95 18.04
N ALA A 28 15.94 -5.41 18.77
CA ALA A 28 16.72 -4.26 18.30
C ALA A 28 17.47 -4.58 17.00
N GLY A 29 17.32 -3.71 16.00
CA GLY A 29 17.99 -3.80 14.70
C GLY A 29 17.28 -4.66 13.66
N GLU A 30 16.11 -5.23 13.99
CA GLU A 30 15.28 -5.92 13.00
C GLU A 30 14.69 -4.94 11.99
N ARG A 31 14.51 -5.41 10.75
CA ARG A 31 13.70 -4.74 9.72
C ARG A 31 12.55 -5.65 9.35
N VAL A 32 11.43 -5.45 10.03
CA VAL A 32 10.27 -6.33 9.98
C VAL A 32 9.27 -5.79 8.95
N CYS A 33 8.99 -6.59 7.91
CA CYS A 33 7.93 -6.28 6.98
C CYS A 33 6.62 -6.94 7.44
N LEU A 34 5.54 -6.15 7.57
CA LEU A 34 4.20 -6.65 7.83
C LEU A 34 3.44 -6.79 6.50
N VAL A 35 3.16 -8.03 6.13
CA VAL A 35 2.40 -8.39 4.93
C VAL A 35 1.02 -8.92 5.31
N GLY A 36 0.10 -8.95 4.35
CA GLY A 36 -1.25 -9.42 4.56
C GLY A 36 -2.26 -8.68 3.68
N ARG A 37 -3.47 -9.18 3.65
CA ARG A 37 -4.54 -8.66 2.78
C ARG A 37 -4.98 -7.25 3.18
N ASN A 38 -5.61 -6.53 2.27
CA ASN A 38 -6.26 -5.28 2.63
C ASN A 38 -7.40 -5.52 3.63
N GLY A 39 -7.48 -4.65 4.64
CA GLY A 39 -8.40 -4.84 5.77
C GLY A 39 -8.03 -5.97 6.72
N SER A 40 -6.85 -6.59 6.61
CA SER A 40 -6.42 -7.63 7.57
C SER A 40 -6.04 -7.08 8.95
N GLY A 41 -5.89 -5.75 9.08
CA GLY A 41 -5.53 -5.09 10.34
C GLY A 41 -4.08 -4.60 10.42
N LYS A 42 -3.32 -4.57 9.31
CA LYS A 42 -1.89 -4.18 9.32
C LYS A 42 -1.65 -2.78 9.87
N SER A 43 -2.28 -1.77 9.26
CA SER A 43 -2.22 -0.38 9.72
C SER A 43 -2.78 -0.22 11.13
N THR A 44 -3.78 -1.02 11.50
CA THR A 44 -4.35 -1.03 12.85
C THR A 44 -3.33 -1.53 13.87
N LEU A 45 -2.59 -2.61 13.57
CA LEU A 45 -1.51 -3.11 14.42
C LEU A 45 -0.41 -2.06 14.59
N LEU A 46 -0.01 -1.38 13.51
CA LEU A 46 0.96 -0.29 13.58
C LEU A 46 0.48 0.86 14.48
N LYS A 47 -0.77 1.29 14.35
CA LYS A 47 -1.38 2.31 15.22
C LYS A 47 -1.46 1.89 16.68
N ILE A 48 -1.71 0.60 16.95
CA ILE A 48 -1.68 0.07 18.32
C ILE A 48 -0.25 0.09 18.87
N ILE A 49 0.76 -0.27 18.06
CA ILE A 49 2.18 -0.20 18.45
C ILE A 49 2.63 1.25 18.67
N ALA A 50 2.16 2.19 17.85
CA ALA A 50 2.44 3.62 17.99
C ALA A 50 1.79 4.24 19.25
N GLY A 51 0.76 3.59 19.79
CA GLY A 51 -0.02 4.09 20.93
C GLY A 51 -1.24 4.94 20.56
N ASP A 52 -1.51 5.12 19.26
CA ASP A 52 -2.64 5.90 18.74
C ASP A 52 -4.00 5.22 18.99
N ILE A 53 -4.01 3.89 19.00
CA ILE A 53 -5.20 3.09 19.26
C ILE A 53 -4.91 2.13 20.42
N LYS A 54 -5.81 2.10 21.41
CA LYS A 54 -5.76 1.11 22.47
C LYS A 54 -6.41 -0.20 21.99
N ALA A 55 -5.71 -1.32 22.15
CA ALA A 55 -6.30 -2.64 21.90
C ALA A 55 -7.46 -2.94 22.86
N ASP A 56 -8.39 -3.79 22.43
CA ASP A 56 -9.56 -4.16 23.24
C ASP A 56 -9.13 -5.07 24.40
N GLU A 57 -8.25 -6.03 24.11
CA GLU A 57 -7.63 -6.92 25.09
C GLU A 57 -6.14 -7.14 24.78
N GLY A 58 -5.42 -7.71 25.75
CA GLY A 58 -3.98 -7.91 25.69
C GLY A 58 -3.18 -6.70 26.17
N GLU A 59 -1.86 -6.80 26.05
CA GLU A 59 -0.95 -5.73 26.48
C GLU A 59 0.24 -5.58 25.53
N ILE A 60 0.75 -4.36 25.45
CA ILE A 60 2.06 -4.06 24.84
C ILE A 60 3.02 -3.70 25.97
N ILE A 61 4.12 -4.44 26.05
CA ILE A 61 5.23 -4.21 26.96
C ILE A 61 6.39 -3.70 26.12
N HIS A 62 7.00 -2.59 26.52
CA HIS A 62 8.09 -1.95 25.81
C HIS A 62 9.28 -1.74 26.75
N ALA A 63 10.47 -1.66 26.18
CA ALA A 63 11.68 -1.31 26.91
C ALA A 63 11.55 0.09 27.53
N ALA A 64 12.23 0.33 28.65
CA ALA A 64 12.30 1.65 29.26
C ALA A 64 12.86 2.66 28.24
N GLU A 65 12.23 3.82 28.13
CA GLU A 65 12.62 4.93 27.25
C GLU A 65 12.58 4.62 25.74
N LEU A 66 11.85 3.59 25.30
CA LEU A 66 11.67 3.30 23.87
C LEU A 66 11.07 4.50 23.12
N ARG A 67 11.83 5.06 22.17
CA ARG A 67 11.35 6.13 21.28
C ARG A 67 10.79 5.52 20.01
N ILE A 68 9.49 5.73 19.78
CA ILE A 68 8.79 5.30 18.58
C ILE A 68 8.50 6.53 17.72
N ALA A 69 8.81 6.47 16.43
CA ALA A 69 8.37 7.47 15.47
C ALA A 69 7.61 6.80 14.33
N GLU A 70 6.65 7.51 13.76
CA GLU A 70 5.86 7.05 12.61
C GLU A 70 6.01 8.02 11.44
N LEU A 71 6.21 7.47 10.24
CA LEU A 71 6.06 8.23 9.01
C LEU A 71 4.57 8.34 8.67
N ARG A 72 3.99 9.50 8.94
CA ARG A 72 2.60 9.80 8.61
C ARG A 72 2.34 9.61 7.12
N GLN A 73 1.22 8.97 6.75
CA GLN A 73 0.84 8.76 5.35
C GLN A 73 0.52 10.06 4.63
N GLU A 74 -0.27 10.94 5.24
CA GLU A 74 -0.68 12.22 4.66
C GLU A 74 0.18 13.37 5.19
N VAL A 75 0.42 14.35 4.32
CA VAL A 75 1.00 15.63 4.71
C VAL A 75 -0.04 16.40 5.55
N PRO A 76 0.23 16.69 6.83
CA PRO A 76 -0.61 17.55 7.64
C PRO A 76 -0.86 18.90 6.95
N LYS A 77 -2.12 19.33 6.93
CA LYS A 77 -2.52 20.62 6.33
C LYS A 77 -2.01 21.84 7.10
N ASN A 78 -1.48 21.63 8.29
CA ASN A 78 -1.07 22.68 9.22
C ASN A 78 0.43 22.97 9.13
N PHE A 79 1.17 22.35 8.21
CA PHE A 79 2.56 22.73 8.00
C PHE A 79 2.60 24.15 7.43
N SER A 80 3.25 25.04 8.15
CA SER A 80 3.50 26.41 7.75
C SER A 80 4.94 26.77 8.08
N GLY A 81 5.62 27.49 7.19
CA GLY A 81 7.00 27.91 7.39
C GLY A 81 8.00 27.18 6.50
N SER A 82 9.26 27.20 6.94
CA SER A 82 10.40 26.63 6.24
C SER A 82 10.50 25.11 6.43
N VAL A 83 11.33 24.46 5.62
CA VAL A 83 11.66 23.03 5.84
C VAL A 83 12.30 22.80 7.20
N TYR A 84 13.12 23.75 7.67
CA TYR A 84 13.72 23.69 9.01
C TYR A 84 12.63 23.59 10.09
N ASP A 85 11.61 24.45 10.02
CA ASP A 85 10.50 24.46 10.96
C ASP A 85 9.77 23.12 10.99
N CYS A 86 9.48 22.57 9.80
CA CYS A 86 8.76 21.32 9.66
C CYS A 86 9.53 20.13 10.23
N VAL A 87 10.86 20.09 10.04
CA VAL A 87 11.71 19.04 10.62
C VAL A 87 11.80 19.22 12.14
N ALA A 88 11.98 20.46 12.61
CA ALA A 88 12.10 20.78 14.04
C ALA A 88 10.85 20.38 14.84
N GLU A 89 9.64 20.43 14.27
CA GLU A 89 8.41 19.93 14.91
C GLU A 89 8.54 18.49 15.44
N GLY A 90 9.37 17.65 14.81
CA GLY A 90 9.62 16.28 15.25
C GLY A 90 10.29 16.16 16.62
N ILE A 91 10.83 17.25 17.14
CA ILE A 91 11.42 17.34 18.49
C ILE A 91 10.34 17.42 19.58
N GLY A 92 9.13 17.85 19.24
CA GLY A 92 8.03 18.05 20.20
C GLY A 92 8.08 19.42 20.86
N GLU A 93 7.95 19.48 22.19
CA GLU A 93 7.67 20.71 22.94
C GLU A 93 8.71 21.83 22.74
N LEU A 94 9.97 21.47 22.49
CA LEU A 94 11.07 22.43 22.29
C LEU A 94 11.20 22.94 20.86
N ALA A 95 10.43 22.41 19.91
CA ALA A 95 10.50 22.80 18.50
C ALA A 95 10.36 24.32 18.32
N GLY A 96 9.35 24.93 18.96
CA GLY A 96 9.08 26.37 18.85
C GLY A 96 10.21 27.26 19.38
N VAL A 97 10.93 26.82 20.42
CA VAL A 97 12.05 27.57 20.98
C VAL A 97 13.24 27.54 20.01
N ILE A 98 13.53 26.36 19.46
CA ILE A 98 14.67 26.15 18.55
C ILE A 98 14.44 26.85 17.21
N THR A 99 13.23 26.78 16.66
CA THR A 99 12.91 27.48 15.41
C THR A 99 12.96 28.99 15.59
N SER A 100 12.43 29.52 16.70
CA SER A 100 12.51 30.95 17.00
C SER A 100 13.96 31.42 17.17
N TRP A 101 14.81 30.62 17.82
CA TRP A 101 16.24 30.90 17.91
C TRP A 101 16.91 30.89 16.52
N HIS A 102 16.59 29.92 15.67
CA HIS A 102 17.14 29.80 14.32
C HIS A 102 16.78 31.01 13.45
N HIS A 103 15.52 31.43 13.45
CA HIS A 103 15.07 32.62 12.74
C HIS A 103 15.72 33.89 13.28
N ALA A 104 15.81 34.05 14.61
CA ALA A 104 16.50 35.18 15.22
C ALA A 104 18.00 35.22 14.88
N ALA A 105 18.65 34.06 14.76
CA ALA A 105 20.04 33.97 14.34
C ALA A 105 20.24 34.46 12.89
N ILE A 106 19.34 34.08 11.97
CA ILE A 106 19.35 34.57 10.58
C ILE A 106 19.08 36.08 10.54
N GLU A 107 18.08 36.55 11.28
CA GLU A 107 17.68 37.96 11.32
C GLU A 107 18.76 38.85 11.96
N SER A 108 19.56 38.33 12.89
CA SER A 108 20.64 39.08 13.55
C SER A 108 21.72 39.61 12.59
N ALA A 109 21.83 39.02 11.39
CA ALA A 109 22.69 39.52 10.33
C ALA A 109 22.20 40.86 9.75
N ILE A 110 20.93 41.21 9.95
CA ILE A 110 20.23 42.36 9.37
C ILE A 110 19.78 43.32 10.48
N ASP A 111 19.21 42.83 11.58
CA ASP A 111 18.76 43.60 12.73
C ASP A 111 19.52 43.21 14.02
N PRO A 112 20.40 44.07 14.55
CA PRO A 112 21.05 43.85 15.84
C PRO A 112 20.08 43.65 17.02
N GLY A 113 18.83 44.11 16.91
CA GLY A 113 17.77 43.88 17.91
C GLY A 113 17.44 42.40 18.09
N ALA A 114 17.59 41.59 17.04
CA ALA A 114 17.36 40.15 17.07
C ALA A 114 18.36 39.40 17.98
N LEU A 115 19.54 39.97 18.27
CA LEU A 115 20.52 39.38 19.19
C LEU A 115 19.96 39.21 20.62
N VAL A 116 19.11 40.14 21.07
CA VAL A 116 18.48 40.05 22.40
C VAL A 116 17.46 38.91 22.43
N GLN A 117 16.69 38.73 21.35
CA GLN A 117 15.74 37.63 21.23
C GLN A 117 16.47 36.29 21.14
N MET A 118 17.54 36.21 20.34
CA MET A 118 18.40 35.04 20.23
C MET A 118 18.97 34.63 21.60
N GLN A 119 19.47 35.57 22.40
CA GLN A 119 19.96 35.29 23.76
C GLN A 119 18.85 34.74 24.66
N ASN A 120 17.64 35.32 24.63
CA ASN A 120 16.53 34.83 25.44
C ASN A 120 16.14 33.38 25.10
N PHE A 121 16.15 33.01 23.81
CA PHE A 121 15.89 31.63 23.40
C PHE A 121 17.06 30.70 23.71
N GLN A 122 18.30 31.19 23.62
CA GLN A 122 19.50 30.44 24.03
C GLN A 122 19.42 30.05 25.51
N ASP A 123 19.02 30.98 26.39
CA ASP A 123 18.86 30.73 27.82
C ASP A 123 17.79 29.63 28.08
N GLN A 124 16.71 29.62 27.29
CA GLN A 124 15.68 28.57 27.36
C GLN A 124 16.22 27.21 26.89
N ILE A 125 16.99 27.18 25.80
CA ILE A 125 17.63 25.95 25.30
C ILE A 125 18.58 25.38 26.37
N GLU A 126 19.38 26.23 27.02
CA GLU A 126 20.29 25.82 28.09
C GLU A 126 19.55 25.28 29.32
N ALA A 127 18.46 25.94 29.74
CA ALA A 127 17.62 25.49 30.83
C ALA A 127 17.02 24.08 30.59
N HIS A 128 16.74 23.75 29.32
CA HIS A 128 16.23 22.43 28.92
C HIS A 128 17.34 21.44 28.51
N SER A 129 18.63 21.79 28.67
CA SER A 129 19.77 20.96 28.24
C SER A 129 19.70 20.52 26.77
N ALA A 130 19.12 21.38 25.92
CA ALA A 130 18.72 21.10 24.55
C ALA A 130 19.76 21.56 23.49
N TRP A 131 21.00 21.77 23.90
CA TRP A 131 22.08 22.34 23.07
C TRP A 131 22.42 21.51 21.83
N ASN A 132 22.14 20.20 21.83
CA ASN A 132 22.42 19.32 20.71
C ASN A 132 21.31 19.32 19.63
N LEU A 133 20.15 19.92 19.91
CA LEU A 133 18.97 19.78 19.07
C LEU A 133 19.09 20.55 17.76
N GLU A 134 19.74 21.72 17.75
CA GLU A 134 20.10 22.47 16.53
C GLU A 134 20.94 21.58 15.61
N THR A 135 22.04 21.04 16.13
CA THR A 135 22.97 20.23 15.34
C THR A 135 22.29 18.95 14.86
N ARG A 136 21.36 18.39 15.63
CA ARG A 136 20.54 17.25 15.24
C ARG A 136 19.58 17.58 14.10
N ILE A 137 18.91 18.74 14.12
CA ILE A 137 18.07 19.20 13.00
C ILE A 137 18.94 19.41 11.76
N SER A 138 20.02 20.19 11.88
CA SER A 138 20.92 20.53 10.78
C SER A 138 21.55 19.29 10.13
N SER A 139 21.99 18.31 10.93
CA SER A 139 22.49 17.03 10.43
C SER A 139 21.40 16.18 9.76
N THR A 140 20.17 16.19 10.28
CA THR A 140 19.03 15.48 9.69
C THR A 140 18.67 16.08 8.33
N ILE A 141 18.57 17.41 8.23
CA ILE A 141 18.33 18.16 6.99
C ILE A 141 19.41 17.84 5.96
N SER A 142 20.69 17.91 6.37
CA SER A 142 21.84 17.62 5.50
C SER A 142 21.81 16.18 4.99
N ARG A 143 21.60 15.20 5.88
CA ARG A 143 21.51 13.77 5.54
C ARG A 143 20.41 13.48 4.53
N LEU A 144 19.29 14.20 4.61
CA LEU A 144 18.14 14.04 3.72
C LEU A 144 18.23 14.93 2.47
N SER A 145 19.27 15.76 2.35
CA SER A 145 19.48 16.73 1.27
C SER A 145 18.29 17.67 1.10
N LEU A 146 17.80 18.20 2.22
CA LEU A 146 16.63 19.08 2.28
C LEU A 146 17.01 20.56 2.17
N PRO A 147 16.23 21.39 1.46
CA PRO A 147 16.46 22.83 1.38
C PRO A 147 15.88 23.53 2.62
N ALA A 148 16.69 23.70 3.68
CA ALA A 148 16.26 24.18 5.00
C ALA A 148 15.35 25.43 4.97
N ASP A 149 15.74 26.43 4.18
CA ASP A 149 15.10 27.76 4.20
C ASP A 149 13.88 27.85 3.25
N GLN A 150 13.66 26.84 2.41
CA GLN A 150 12.57 26.89 1.43
C GLN A 150 11.21 26.71 2.11
N PRO A 151 10.15 27.42 1.69
CA PRO A 151 8.80 27.17 2.17
C PRO A 151 8.34 25.75 1.85
N PHE A 152 7.73 25.08 2.83
CA PHE A 152 7.29 23.69 2.68
C PHE A 152 6.27 23.50 1.55
N ASP A 153 5.38 24.47 1.34
CA ASP A 153 4.31 24.37 0.34
C ASP A 153 4.80 24.29 -1.10
N GLU A 154 5.97 24.89 -1.38
CA GLU A 154 6.60 24.94 -2.70
C GLU A 154 7.31 23.64 -3.08
N LEU A 155 7.48 22.72 -2.13
CA LEU A 155 8.19 21.46 -2.34
C LEU A 155 7.41 20.49 -3.24
N SER A 156 8.14 19.70 -4.01
CA SER A 156 7.56 18.55 -4.73
C SER A 156 7.04 17.49 -3.75
N GLY A 157 6.10 16.64 -4.17
CA GLY A 157 5.54 15.59 -3.31
C GLY A 157 6.61 14.66 -2.70
N GLY A 158 7.60 14.27 -3.51
CA GLY A 158 8.74 13.48 -3.02
C GLY A 158 9.56 14.23 -1.97
N MET A 159 9.81 15.53 -2.18
CA MET A 159 10.54 16.34 -1.20
C MET A 159 9.73 16.55 0.09
N LYS A 160 8.41 16.76 0.01
CA LYS A 160 7.52 16.78 1.18
C LYS A 160 7.61 15.47 1.97
N ARG A 161 7.65 14.32 1.30
CA ARG A 161 7.87 13.02 1.94
C ARG A 161 9.21 12.94 2.68
N ARG A 162 10.29 13.48 2.09
CA ARG A 162 11.60 13.57 2.74
C ARG A 162 11.56 14.43 4.00
N VAL A 163 10.83 15.55 3.97
CA VAL A 163 10.63 16.41 5.15
C VAL A 163 9.88 15.67 6.26
N LEU A 164 8.78 14.97 5.93
CA LEU A 164 8.05 14.14 6.90
C LEU A 164 8.95 13.06 7.51
N LEU A 165 9.81 12.46 6.70
CA LEU A 165 10.77 11.48 7.20
C LEU A 165 11.84 12.14 8.08
N GLY A 166 12.28 13.36 7.74
CA GLY A 166 13.12 14.18 8.61
C GLY A 166 12.49 14.48 9.94
N GLN A 167 11.21 14.84 9.96
CA GLN A 167 10.43 15.04 11.17
C GLN A 167 10.38 13.76 12.03
N ALA A 168 10.18 12.59 11.44
CA ALA A 168 10.20 11.33 12.18
C ALA A 168 11.61 10.96 12.70
N LEU A 169 12.64 11.19 11.89
CA LEU A 169 14.02 10.79 12.19
C LEU A 169 14.75 11.74 13.12
N VAL A 170 14.36 13.03 13.17
CA VAL A 170 15.01 14.01 14.05
C VAL A 170 14.86 13.59 15.51
N ALA A 171 13.79 12.89 15.88
CA ALA A 171 13.59 12.38 17.24
C ALA A 171 14.59 11.28 17.66
N GLU A 172 15.41 10.77 16.72
CA GLU A 172 16.29 9.62 16.89
C GLU A 172 15.54 8.40 17.45
N PRO A 173 14.50 7.91 16.74
CA PRO A 173 13.69 6.80 17.21
C PRO A 173 14.50 5.50 17.31
N ASP A 174 14.18 4.68 18.29
CA ASP A 174 14.68 3.30 18.41
C ASP A 174 13.84 2.34 17.54
N LEU A 175 12.57 2.69 17.31
CA LEU A 175 11.63 1.99 16.44
C LEU A 175 10.97 2.99 15.48
N LEU A 176 11.16 2.79 14.18
CA LEU A 176 10.51 3.56 13.13
C LEU A 176 9.40 2.73 12.47
N LEU A 177 8.21 3.31 12.42
CA LEU A 177 6.99 2.74 11.87
C LEU A 177 6.68 3.38 10.51
N LEU A 178 6.50 2.56 9.48
CA LEU A 178 6.30 3.01 8.11
C LEU A 178 5.09 2.31 7.49
N ASP A 179 4.02 3.04 7.21
CA ASP A 179 2.85 2.48 6.52
C ASP A 179 2.81 2.96 5.06
N GLU A 180 3.06 2.04 4.13
CA GLU A 180 3.20 2.28 2.69
C GLU A 180 4.15 3.45 2.35
N PRO A 181 5.45 3.34 2.73
CA PRO A 181 6.42 4.43 2.58
C PRO A 181 6.75 4.77 1.11
N THR A 182 6.54 3.80 0.21
CA THR A 182 6.86 3.88 -1.23
C THR A 182 5.76 4.51 -2.08
N ASN A 183 4.56 4.69 -1.52
CA ASN A 183 3.43 5.22 -2.30
C ASN A 183 3.69 6.65 -2.79
N HIS A 184 3.29 6.92 -4.02
CA HIS A 184 3.44 8.22 -4.69
C HIS A 184 4.91 8.70 -4.83
N LEU A 185 5.87 7.79 -4.72
CA LEU A 185 7.28 8.05 -4.99
C LEU A 185 7.67 7.57 -6.38
N ASP A 186 8.54 8.34 -7.05
CA ASP A 186 9.22 7.86 -8.24
C ASP A 186 10.34 6.87 -7.86
N ILE A 187 10.84 6.15 -8.87
CA ILE A 187 11.85 5.09 -8.67
C ILE A 187 13.11 5.65 -7.99
N ASP A 188 13.58 6.83 -8.38
CA ASP A 188 14.76 7.45 -7.78
C ASP A 188 14.54 7.78 -6.29
N SER A 189 13.33 8.24 -5.93
CA SER A 189 12.97 8.49 -4.53
C SER A 189 12.81 7.19 -3.73
N ILE A 190 12.30 6.11 -4.33
CA ILE A 190 12.24 4.79 -3.70
C ILE A 190 13.65 4.28 -3.42
N LEU A 191 14.55 4.31 -4.41
CA LEU A 191 15.94 3.87 -4.25
C LEU A 191 16.69 4.70 -3.20
N TRP A 192 16.44 6.01 -3.15
CA TRP A 192 16.97 6.87 -2.10
C TRP A 192 16.46 6.46 -0.72
N LEU A 193 15.16 6.20 -0.59
CA LEU A 193 14.53 5.80 0.67
C LEU A 193 15.05 4.45 1.17
N GLU A 194 15.20 3.49 0.27
CA GLU A 194 15.83 2.19 0.57
C GLU A 194 17.23 2.37 1.15
N ASN A 195 18.08 3.18 0.51
CA ASN A 195 19.44 3.42 0.97
C ASN A 195 19.47 4.10 2.35
N LEU A 196 18.58 5.06 2.57
CA LEU A 196 18.45 5.74 3.85
C LEU A 196 18.04 4.78 4.98
N LEU A 197 17.04 3.93 4.73
CA LEU A 197 16.53 2.98 5.72
C LEU A 197 17.49 1.81 5.96
N LEU A 198 18.30 1.42 4.96
CA LEU A 198 19.39 0.47 5.15
C LEU A 198 20.48 1.01 6.08
N GLY A 199 20.73 2.32 6.06
CA GLY A 199 21.67 3.00 6.95
C GLY A 199 21.10 3.38 8.32
N PHE A 200 19.82 3.08 8.58
CA PHE A 200 19.19 3.38 9.86
C PHE A 200 19.60 2.34 10.91
N ASN A 201 20.16 2.82 12.03
CA ASN A 201 20.70 1.95 13.10
C ASN A 201 19.66 1.48 14.12
N GLY A 202 18.39 1.86 13.97
CA GLY A 202 17.29 1.40 14.82
C GLY A 202 16.53 0.21 14.22
N THR A 203 15.35 -0.04 14.76
CA THR A 203 14.45 -1.11 14.32
C THR A 203 13.38 -0.54 13.40
N LEU A 204 13.03 -1.28 12.34
CA LEU A 204 11.98 -0.88 11.40
C LEU A 204 10.81 -1.85 11.48
N ILE A 205 9.59 -1.33 11.56
CA ILE A 205 8.40 -2.05 11.09
C ILE A 205 7.84 -1.30 9.92
N PHE A 206 7.64 -1.98 8.80
CA PHE A 206 7.07 -1.36 7.62
C PHE A 206 6.01 -2.23 6.95
N ILE A 207 5.00 -1.59 6.37
CA ILE A 207 4.06 -2.19 5.42
C ILE A 207 4.43 -1.66 4.04
N THR A 208 4.52 -2.53 3.05
CA THR A 208 4.68 -2.11 1.66
C THR A 208 4.01 -3.11 0.71
N HIS A 209 3.51 -2.59 -0.41
CA HIS A 209 3.16 -3.39 -1.58
C HIS A 209 4.30 -3.50 -2.62
N ASP A 210 5.41 -2.77 -2.43
CA ASP A 210 6.58 -2.84 -3.31
C ASP A 210 7.46 -4.05 -2.97
N ARG A 211 7.48 -5.03 -3.88
CA ARG A 211 8.27 -6.26 -3.74
C ARG A 211 9.78 -5.99 -3.74
N GLY A 212 10.26 -5.01 -4.50
CA GLY A 212 11.67 -4.65 -4.56
C GLY A 212 12.14 -4.05 -3.24
N PHE A 213 11.35 -3.13 -2.70
CA PHE A 213 11.58 -2.51 -1.40
C PHE A 213 11.58 -3.55 -0.27
N LEU A 214 10.57 -4.42 -0.26
CA LEU A 214 10.44 -5.51 0.71
C LEU A 214 11.66 -6.44 0.64
N GLN A 215 12.00 -6.91 -0.57
CA GLN A 215 13.12 -7.83 -0.78
C GLN A 215 14.45 -7.23 -0.34
N ARG A 216 14.65 -5.92 -0.54
CA ARG A 216 15.90 -5.25 -0.20
C ARG A 216 16.03 -4.95 1.30
N LEU A 217 14.93 -4.60 1.97
CA LEU A 217 14.96 -4.08 3.33
C LEU A 217 14.68 -5.14 4.40
N ALA A 218 13.77 -6.08 4.15
CA ALA A 218 13.26 -7.00 5.17
C ALA A 218 14.31 -8.01 5.64
N THR A 219 14.43 -8.16 6.96
CA THR A 219 15.17 -9.27 7.61
C THR A 219 14.23 -10.34 8.18
N ARG A 220 12.94 -10.00 8.28
CA ARG A 220 11.88 -10.82 8.83
C ARG A 220 10.55 -10.37 8.25
N ILE A 221 9.70 -11.33 7.92
CA ILE A 221 8.37 -11.08 7.38
C ILE A 221 7.33 -11.59 8.36
N ILE A 222 6.33 -10.77 8.61
CA ILE A 222 5.20 -11.12 9.46
C ILE A 222 3.95 -11.07 8.59
N ASP A 223 3.29 -12.21 8.43
CA ASP A 223 2.05 -12.34 7.70
C ASP A 223 0.86 -12.23 8.65
N LEU A 224 0.03 -11.21 8.44
CA LEU A 224 -1.24 -11.00 9.12
C LEU A 224 -2.38 -11.48 8.23
N ASP A 225 -2.83 -12.70 8.50
CA ASP A 225 -4.01 -13.29 7.87
C ASP A 225 -5.05 -13.64 8.93
N ARG A 226 -6.29 -13.18 8.70
CA ARG A 226 -7.48 -13.52 9.51
C ARG A 226 -7.35 -13.25 11.01
N GLY A 227 -6.58 -12.23 11.38
CA GLY A 227 -6.33 -11.85 12.76
C GLY A 227 -5.25 -12.65 13.47
N GLN A 228 -4.53 -13.52 12.76
CA GLN A 228 -3.38 -14.23 13.29
C GLN A 228 -2.09 -13.70 12.65
N LEU A 229 -1.04 -13.57 13.46
CA LEU A 229 0.30 -13.28 12.97
C LEU A 229 1.10 -14.57 12.82
N THR A 230 1.69 -14.75 11.65
CA THR A 230 2.70 -15.78 11.41
C THR A 230 4.04 -15.10 11.11
N SER A 231 5.08 -15.47 11.86
CA SER A 231 6.41 -14.88 11.72
C SER A 231 7.33 -15.77 10.91
N TRP A 232 7.98 -15.20 9.92
CA TRP A 232 8.90 -15.85 9.01
C TRP A 232 10.27 -15.17 9.10
N PRO A 233 11.29 -15.84 9.64
CA PRO A 233 12.65 -15.31 9.63
C PRO A 233 13.20 -15.35 8.20
N GLY A 234 14.00 -14.36 7.82
CA GLY A 234 14.67 -14.33 6.52
C GLY A 234 14.11 -13.30 5.55
N ASP A 235 14.63 -13.37 4.32
CA ASP A 235 14.25 -12.47 3.23
C ASP A 235 12.94 -12.88 2.55
N TYR A 236 12.52 -12.06 1.58
CA TYR A 236 11.28 -12.30 0.83
C TYR A 236 11.25 -13.61 0.06
N HIS A 237 12.40 -14.03 -0.49
CA HIS A 237 12.46 -15.25 -1.28
C HIS A 237 12.24 -16.48 -0.39
N GLN A 238 12.91 -16.51 0.76
CA GLN A 238 12.75 -17.56 1.76
C GLN A 238 11.31 -17.61 2.31
N TYR A 239 10.69 -16.46 2.49
CA TYR A 239 9.28 -16.37 2.85
C TYR A 239 8.38 -17.02 1.78
N LEU A 240 8.55 -16.69 0.49
CA LEU A 240 7.72 -17.26 -0.58
C LEU A 240 7.82 -18.78 -0.65
N GLU A 241 9.03 -19.34 -0.55
CA GLU A 241 9.24 -20.79 -0.53
C GLU A 241 8.56 -21.45 0.68
N SER A 242 8.78 -20.88 1.87
CA SER A 242 8.23 -21.39 3.13
C SER A 242 6.71 -21.32 3.16
N TYR A 243 6.16 -20.21 2.65
CA TYR A 243 4.73 -19.97 2.53
C TYR A 243 4.08 -20.95 1.54
N ALA A 244 4.70 -21.19 0.38
CA ALA A 244 4.21 -22.18 -0.59
C ALA A 244 4.19 -23.60 0.00
N ALA A 245 5.24 -24.00 0.72
CA ALA A 245 5.31 -25.30 1.38
C ALA A 245 4.25 -25.45 2.48
N GLN A 246 4.00 -24.39 3.25
CA GLN A 246 2.94 -24.37 4.26
C GLN A 246 1.56 -24.49 3.60
N LEU A 247 1.33 -23.75 2.51
CA LEU A 247 0.09 -23.80 1.74
C LEU A 247 -0.22 -25.19 1.20
N GLU A 248 0.77 -25.88 0.64
CA GLU A 248 0.60 -27.26 0.21
C GLU A 248 0.27 -28.21 1.36
N THR A 249 0.94 -28.03 2.49
CA THR A 249 0.72 -28.84 3.69
C THR A 249 -0.69 -28.61 4.25
N GLU A 250 -1.14 -27.35 4.30
CA GLU A 250 -2.48 -26.95 4.70
C GLU A 250 -3.53 -27.54 3.74
N ALA A 251 -3.32 -27.44 2.43
CA ALA A 251 -4.21 -28.00 1.42
C ALA A 251 -4.34 -29.53 1.53
N ARG A 252 -3.22 -30.24 1.74
CA ARG A 252 -3.23 -31.70 1.97
C ARG A 252 -4.00 -32.05 3.25
N HIS A 253 -3.74 -31.34 4.34
CA HIS A 253 -4.43 -31.57 5.61
C HIS A 253 -5.94 -31.29 5.49
N ASN A 254 -6.31 -30.20 4.80
CA ASN A 254 -7.70 -29.85 4.54
C ASN A 254 -8.39 -30.91 3.66
N ALA A 255 -7.74 -31.39 2.59
CA ALA A 255 -8.28 -32.45 1.74
C ALA A 255 -8.51 -33.76 2.53
N LEU A 256 -7.56 -34.14 3.39
CA LEU A 256 -7.71 -35.32 4.26
C LEU A 256 -8.85 -35.15 5.27
N PHE A 257 -8.95 -33.99 5.90
CA PHE A 257 -10.04 -33.66 6.81
C PHE A 257 -11.39 -33.71 6.10
N ASP A 258 -11.49 -33.14 4.91
CA ASP A 258 -12.71 -33.06 4.13
C ASP A 258 -13.19 -34.44 3.69
N LYS A 259 -12.24 -35.30 3.27
CA LYS A 259 -12.49 -36.70 2.96
C LYS A 259 -13.03 -37.45 4.19
N LYS A 260 -12.43 -37.22 5.37
CA LYS A 260 -12.90 -37.82 6.63
C LYS A 260 -14.29 -37.33 7.00
N LEU A 261 -14.56 -36.02 6.90
CA LEU A 261 -15.88 -35.45 7.16
C LEU A 261 -16.94 -36.07 6.24
N ALA A 262 -16.65 -36.19 4.94
CA ALA A 262 -17.57 -36.81 3.98
C ALA A 262 -17.86 -38.29 4.29
N GLN A 263 -16.86 -39.05 4.74
CA GLN A 263 -17.05 -40.44 5.18
C GLN A 263 -17.98 -40.51 6.41
N GLU A 264 -17.81 -39.61 7.38
CA GLU A 264 -18.63 -39.54 8.59
C GLU A 264 -20.06 -39.06 8.30
N GLU A 265 -20.25 -38.11 7.38
CA GLU A 265 -21.56 -37.69 6.86
C GLU A 265 -22.29 -38.84 6.15
N ASN A 266 -21.57 -39.62 5.34
CA ASN A 266 -22.15 -40.80 4.70
C ASN A 266 -22.53 -41.86 5.73
N TRP A 267 -21.70 -42.08 6.75
CA TRP A 267 -21.99 -43.00 7.85
C TRP A 267 -23.27 -42.61 8.61
N ILE A 268 -23.46 -41.33 8.94
CA ILE A 268 -24.65 -40.88 9.69
C ILE A 268 -25.92 -40.96 8.84
N ARG A 269 -25.82 -40.74 7.52
CA ARG A 269 -26.93 -40.87 6.55
C ARG A 269 -27.36 -42.32 6.31
N GLN A 270 -26.43 -43.27 6.34
CA GLN A 270 -26.74 -44.70 6.14
C GLN A 270 -27.63 -45.29 7.26
N GLY A 271 -27.83 -44.57 8.36
CA GLY A 271 -28.71 -44.99 9.46
C GLY A 271 -28.18 -46.20 10.24
N ILE A 272 -28.84 -46.52 11.34
CA ILE A 272 -28.47 -47.67 12.17
C ILE A 272 -29.15 -48.92 11.61
N LYS A 273 -28.39 -49.95 11.25
CA LYS A 273 -28.96 -51.28 10.99
C LYS A 273 -29.66 -51.77 12.26
N ALA A 274 -30.87 -52.31 12.10
CA ALA A 274 -31.97 -52.45 13.07
C ALA A 274 -31.70 -53.11 14.46
N ARG A 275 -30.46 -53.34 14.89
CA ARG A 275 -30.12 -53.99 16.17
C ARG A 275 -28.89 -53.42 16.90
N ARG A 276 -28.42 -52.20 16.61
CA ARG A 276 -27.30 -51.58 17.35
C ARG A 276 -27.68 -50.22 17.95
N THR A 277 -27.09 -49.90 19.09
CA THR A 277 -27.11 -48.56 19.70
C THR A 277 -26.22 -47.61 18.90
N ARG A 278 -26.66 -46.35 18.74
CA ARG A 278 -25.93 -45.30 18.03
C ARG A 278 -24.65 -44.95 18.80
N ASN A 279 -23.51 -44.84 18.13
CA ASN A 279 -22.29 -44.38 18.79
C ASN A 279 -22.33 -42.85 18.97
N GLU A 280 -22.79 -42.40 20.13
CA GLU A 280 -22.91 -40.97 20.46
C GLU A 280 -21.56 -40.23 20.45
N GLY A 281 -20.47 -40.89 20.82
CA GLY A 281 -19.12 -40.29 20.78
C GLY A 281 -18.71 -39.92 19.36
N ARG A 282 -19.05 -40.77 18.38
CA ARG A 282 -18.82 -40.51 16.96
C ARG A 282 -19.69 -39.37 16.42
N VAL A 283 -20.92 -39.22 16.94
CA VAL A 283 -21.81 -38.10 16.59
C VAL A 283 -21.26 -36.77 17.13
N ARG A 284 -20.83 -36.71 18.40
CA ARG A 284 -20.21 -35.49 18.97
C ARG A 284 -18.93 -35.12 18.22
N ALA A 285 -18.13 -36.10 17.81
CA ALA A 285 -16.94 -35.87 17.00
C ALA A 285 -17.29 -35.28 15.62
N LEU A 286 -18.35 -35.77 14.97
CA LEU A 286 -18.86 -35.21 13.71
C LEU A 286 -19.37 -33.77 13.88
N GLU A 287 -20.12 -33.47 14.93
CA GLU A 287 -20.56 -32.11 15.24
C GLU A 287 -19.38 -31.15 15.44
N LYS A 288 -18.34 -31.58 16.15
CA LYS A 288 -17.10 -30.80 16.30
C LYS A 288 -16.40 -30.58 14.96
N MET A 289 -16.34 -31.59 14.09
CA MET A 289 -15.77 -31.44 12.75
C MET A 289 -16.59 -30.49 11.86
N ARG A 290 -17.92 -30.48 11.98
CA ARG A 290 -18.79 -29.50 11.30
C ARG A 290 -18.54 -28.08 11.77
N ALA A 291 -18.46 -27.87 13.08
CA ALA A 291 -18.17 -26.57 13.66
C ALA A 291 -16.80 -26.05 13.19
N LEU A 292 -15.76 -26.89 13.25
CA LEU A 292 -14.43 -26.56 12.75
C LEU A 292 -14.45 -26.22 11.25
N ARG A 293 -15.18 -26.98 10.43
CA ARG A 293 -15.29 -26.69 8.99
C ARG A 293 -16.05 -25.40 8.71
N ALA A 294 -17.11 -25.12 9.45
CA ALA A 294 -17.89 -23.89 9.31
C ALA A 294 -17.10 -22.63 9.74
N GLN A 295 -16.19 -22.78 10.71
CA GLN A 295 -15.27 -21.72 11.14
C GLN A 295 -14.06 -21.54 10.21
N ARG A 296 -13.78 -22.49 9.31
CA ARG A 296 -12.72 -22.30 8.31
C ARG A 296 -13.12 -21.18 7.38
N ARG A 297 -12.34 -20.10 7.41
CA ARG A 297 -12.37 -19.08 6.36
C ARG A 297 -11.73 -19.73 5.12
N GLU A 298 -12.48 -19.94 4.04
CA GLU A 298 -11.88 -20.44 2.79
C GLU A 298 -11.02 -19.32 2.17
N ARG A 299 -9.85 -19.68 1.59
CA ARG A 299 -9.11 -18.73 0.75
C ARG A 299 -9.91 -18.58 -0.55
N SER A 300 -10.28 -17.36 -0.92
CA SER A 300 -10.80 -17.08 -2.27
C SER A 300 -9.74 -17.58 -3.26
N GLY A 301 -10.13 -18.46 -4.17
CA GLY A 301 -9.18 -19.19 -5.03
C GLY A 301 -8.32 -18.27 -5.91
N SER A 302 -7.16 -18.77 -6.35
CA SER A 302 -6.31 -18.08 -7.33
C SER A 302 -7.10 -17.84 -8.62
N ALA A 303 -7.38 -16.59 -8.93
CA ALA A 303 -8.02 -16.21 -10.18
C ALA A 303 -7.07 -16.51 -11.35
N ARG A 304 -7.47 -17.40 -12.25
CA ARG A 304 -6.88 -17.46 -13.60
C ARG A 304 -7.80 -16.67 -14.52
N LEU A 305 -7.44 -15.43 -14.76
CA LEU A 305 -8.15 -14.56 -15.68
C LEU A 305 -7.32 -14.42 -16.96
N THR A 306 -7.92 -14.72 -18.11
CA THR A 306 -7.30 -14.46 -19.41
C THR A 306 -7.68 -13.04 -19.82
N ALA A 307 -6.73 -12.11 -19.98
CA ALA A 307 -7.08 -10.80 -20.50
C ALA A 307 -7.39 -10.81 -21.99
N GLN A 308 -8.07 -9.74 -22.36
CA GLN A 308 -8.57 -9.47 -23.69
C GLN A 308 -7.42 -9.12 -24.64
N GLN A 309 -7.39 -9.76 -25.80
CA GLN A 309 -6.81 -9.19 -27.01
C GLN A 309 -7.98 -8.96 -27.98
N ALA A 310 -8.27 -7.70 -28.28
CA ALA A 310 -9.26 -7.33 -29.28
C ALA A 310 -8.79 -7.65 -30.72
N ASP A 311 -9.73 -7.63 -31.65
CA ASP A 311 -9.51 -7.89 -33.08
C ASP A 311 -8.44 -6.97 -33.70
N ALA A 312 -7.85 -7.45 -34.79
CA ALA A 312 -6.62 -6.93 -35.39
C ALA A 312 -6.61 -5.41 -35.62
N SER A 313 -5.96 -4.66 -34.72
CA SER A 313 -5.47 -3.32 -35.03
C SER A 313 -4.34 -3.41 -36.06
N GLY A 314 -4.10 -2.31 -36.79
CA GLY A 314 -2.92 -2.18 -37.65
C GLY A 314 -1.62 -2.47 -36.86
N LYS A 315 -0.56 -2.88 -37.57
CA LYS A 315 0.75 -3.22 -36.98
C LYS A 315 1.33 -2.07 -36.14
N ILE A 316 1.05 -0.83 -36.53
CA ILE A 316 1.46 0.40 -35.83
C ILE A 316 0.27 0.89 -35.00
N VAL A 317 0.49 1.04 -33.71
CA VAL A 317 -0.49 1.55 -32.74
C VAL A 317 -0.33 3.06 -32.59
N ILE A 318 0.88 3.54 -32.34
CA ILE A 318 1.22 4.96 -32.25
C ILE A 318 2.56 5.19 -32.96
N GLU A 319 2.65 6.25 -33.76
CA GLU A 319 3.89 6.73 -34.36
C GLU A 319 3.95 8.25 -34.18
N ALA A 320 5.08 8.74 -33.68
CA ALA A 320 5.28 10.14 -33.40
C ALA A 320 6.68 10.56 -33.84
N GLU A 321 6.78 11.72 -34.49
CA GLU A 321 8.06 12.29 -34.92
C GLU A 321 8.19 13.75 -34.53
N ASN A 322 9.38 14.13 -34.06
CA ASN A 322 9.79 15.48 -33.67
C ASN A 322 8.78 16.17 -32.74
N LEU A 323 8.16 15.40 -31.85
CA LEU A 323 7.14 15.89 -30.95
C LEU A 323 7.70 16.94 -30.00
N GLY A 324 6.99 18.06 -29.90
CA GLY A 324 7.26 19.10 -28.93
C GLY A 324 5.99 19.67 -28.32
N PHE A 325 6.04 19.93 -27.02
CA PHE A 325 4.94 20.51 -26.25
C PHE A 325 5.46 21.20 -24.98
N SER A 326 4.88 22.35 -24.68
CA SER A 326 5.23 23.20 -23.52
C SER A 326 3.97 23.66 -22.78
N TRP A 327 4.05 23.72 -21.45
CA TRP A 327 3.05 24.40 -20.59
C TRP A 327 3.62 25.73 -20.13
N ASP A 328 2.90 26.85 -20.33
CA ASP A 328 3.33 28.20 -19.90
C ASP A 328 4.81 28.49 -20.22
N ASP A 329 5.21 28.23 -21.47
CA ASP A 329 6.57 28.33 -22.01
C ASP A 329 7.64 27.40 -21.39
N LYS A 330 7.28 26.55 -20.43
CA LYS A 330 8.14 25.48 -19.91
C LYS A 330 8.09 24.26 -20.84
N PRO A 331 9.18 23.87 -21.51
CA PRO A 331 9.20 22.71 -22.38
C PRO A 331 9.05 21.42 -21.56
N ILE A 332 8.05 20.61 -21.93
CA ILE A 332 7.77 19.32 -21.28
C ILE A 332 8.25 18.18 -22.16
N VAL A 333 7.97 18.26 -23.47
CA VAL A 333 8.43 17.29 -24.46
C VAL A 333 9.17 18.06 -25.55
N SER A 334 10.36 17.59 -25.92
CA SER A 334 11.19 18.22 -26.94
C SER A 334 11.85 17.17 -27.84
N ASN A 335 11.64 17.30 -29.15
CA ASN A 335 12.22 16.41 -30.17
C ASN A 335 11.99 14.90 -29.90
N PHE A 336 10.78 14.55 -29.42
CA PHE A 336 10.46 13.18 -29.08
C PHE A 336 10.03 12.38 -30.31
N ASN A 337 10.60 11.20 -30.47
CA ASN A 337 10.32 10.28 -31.58
C ASN A 337 10.00 8.91 -30.99
N CYS A 338 8.87 8.31 -31.37
CA CYS A 338 8.54 6.96 -30.92
C CYS A 338 7.71 6.20 -31.95
N LYS A 339 7.82 4.88 -31.91
CA LYS A 339 6.98 3.97 -32.67
C LYS A 339 6.58 2.81 -31.78
N ILE A 340 5.28 2.69 -31.51
CA ILE A 340 4.69 1.65 -30.67
C ILE A 340 3.93 0.70 -31.60
N LEU A 341 4.32 -0.57 -31.57
CA LEU A 341 3.73 -1.65 -32.35
C LEU A 341 2.71 -2.44 -31.53
N ARG A 342 1.85 -3.17 -32.23
CA ARG A 342 0.84 -4.02 -31.59
C ARG A 342 1.50 -5.13 -30.76
N GLY A 343 1.08 -5.25 -29.50
CA GLY A 343 1.56 -6.26 -28.55
C GLY A 343 2.80 -5.81 -27.76
N GLU A 344 3.36 -4.63 -28.05
CA GLU A 344 4.44 -4.07 -27.24
C GLU A 344 3.90 -3.59 -25.88
N LYS A 345 4.68 -3.88 -24.83
CA LYS A 345 4.46 -3.37 -23.49
C LYS A 345 5.49 -2.26 -23.27
N VAL A 346 5.02 -1.03 -23.10
CA VAL A 346 5.89 0.16 -22.98
C VAL A 346 5.76 0.72 -21.57
N GLY A 347 6.88 0.78 -20.85
CA GLY A 347 6.97 1.48 -19.56
C GLY A 347 7.50 2.89 -19.75
N ILE A 348 6.77 3.89 -19.22
CA ILE A 348 7.22 5.29 -19.18
C ILE A 348 7.72 5.57 -17.77
N LEU A 349 9.03 5.77 -17.62
CA LEU A 349 9.68 6.00 -16.34
C LEU A 349 10.20 7.43 -16.26
N GLY A 350 10.14 8.02 -15.07
CA GLY A 350 10.70 9.34 -14.81
C GLY A 350 10.16 9.96 -13.52
N PRO A 351 10.80 11.05 -13.05
CA PRO A 351 10.39 11.71 -11.83
C PRO A 351 8.95 12.22 -11.86
N ASN A 352 8.35 12.35 -10.69
CA ASN A 352 7.00 12.93 -10.61
C ASN A 352 7.02 14.39 -11.08
N GLY A 353 6.04 14.75 -11.91
CA GLY A 353 5.97 16.08 -12.53
C GLY A 353 6.89 16.29 -13.74
N CYS A 354 7.62 15.28 -14.23
CA CYS A 354 8.41 15.42 -15.46
C CYS A 354 7.58 15.49 -16.76
N GLY A 355 6.25 15.27 -16.66
CA GLY A 355 5.34 15.31 -17.81
C GLY A 355 4.90 13.95 -18.36
N LYS A 356 5.05 12.84 -17.60
CA LYS A 356 4.60 11.49 -18.00
C LYS A 356 3.16 11.48 -18.51
N SER A 357 2.22 11.97 -17.70
CA SER A 357 0.80 12.04 -18.09
C SER A 357 0.57 12.98 -19.28
N THR A 358 1.34 14.08 -19.40
CA THR A 358 1.29 14.96 -20.57
C THR A 358 1.75 14.25 -21.84
N LEU A 359 2.84 13.47 -21.78
CA LEU A 359 3.31 12.65 -22.89
C LEU A 359 2.25 11.62 -23.29
N ILE A 360 1.64 10.93 -22.32
CA ILE A 360 0.56 9.97 -22.57
C ILE A 360 -0.62 10.67 -23.28
N GLN A 361 -1.06 11.83 -22.78
CA GLN A 361 -2.16 12.59 -23.39
C GLN A 361 -1.83 13.05 -24.82
N LEU A 362 -0.58 13.44 -25.09
CA LEU A 362 -0.11 13.74 -26.45
C LEU A 362 -0.20 12.49 -27.34
N LEU A 363 0.38 11.37 -26.92
CA LEU A 363 0.40 10.11 -27.68
C LEU A 363 -1.01 9.57 -27.98
N LEU A 364 -1.97 9.82 -27.09
CA LEU A 364 -3.38 9.49 -27.28
C LEU A 364 -4.14 10.50 -28.16
N GLY A 365 -3.50 11.59 -28.58
CA GLY A 365 -4.11 12.66 -29.36
C GLY A 365 -5.10 13.54 -28.58
N GLN A 366 -5.10 13.47 -27.24
CA GLN A 366 -5.92 14.32 -26.37
C GLN A 366 -5.36 15.74 -26.29
N LEU A 367 -4.03 15.87 -26.39
CA LEU A 367 -3.34 17.14 -26.55
C LEU A 367 -2.79 17.27 -27.97
N LYS A 368 -2.81 18.50 -28.50
CA LYS A 368 -2.20 18.79 -29.80
C LYS A 368 -0.74 19.15 -29.60
N PRO A 369 0.18 18.56 -30.37
CA PRO A 369 1.58 18.95 -30.31
C PRO A 369 1.77 20.37 -30.87
N GLN A 370 2.74 21.10 -30.32
CA GLN A 370 3.16 22.41 -30.82
C GLN A 370 4.16 22.26 -31.98
N THR A 371 4.97 21.19 -31.96
CA THR A 371 5.87 20.82 -33.05
C THR A 371 5.80 19.31 -33.32
N GLY A 372 6.13 18.90 -34.55
CA GLY A 372 6.10 17.50 -34.95
C GLY A 372 4.69 16.99 -35.26
N TRP A 373 4.54 15.67 -35.35
CA TRP A 373 3.27 15.03 -35.65
C TRP A 373 3.08 13.72 -34.89
N ILE A 374 1.80 13.33 -34.71
CA ILE A 374 1.39 12.06 -34.11
C ILE A 374 0.40 11.40 -35.05
N LYS A 375 0.61 10.11 -35.30
CA LYS A 375 -0.31 9.25 -36.02
C LYS A 375 -0.70 8.10 -35.12
N THR A 376 -2.00 8.01 -34.87
CA THR A 376 -2.59 6.94 -34.10
C THR A 376 -3.18 5.89 -35.07
N GLY A 377 -3.17 4.62 -34.67
CA GLY A 377 -3.71 3.51 -35.45
C GLY A 377 -5.21 3.68 -35.74
N THR A 378 -5.69 3.04 -36.80
CA THR A 378 -7.11 3.07 -37.15
C THR A 378 -7.94 2.26 -36.13
N ARG A 379 -9.06 2.83 -35.66
CA ARG A 379 -9.99 2.22 -34.69
C ARG A 379 -9.33 1.88 -33.34
N LEU A 380 -8.56 2.80 -32.77
CA LEU A 380 -8.10 2.65 -31.39
C LEU A 380 -9.26 2.79 -30.40
N GLU A 381 -9.46 1.76 -29.61
CA GLU A 381 -10.35 1.72 -28.45
C GLU A 381 -9.45 1.75 -27.21
N VAL A 382 -9.32 2.93 -26.61
CA VAL A 382 -8.39 3.16 -25.49
C VAL A 382 -9.12 2.93 -24.18
N ALA A 383 -8.61 1.99 -23.39
CA ALA A 383 -8.93 1.84 -21.98
C ALA A 383 -7.90 2.62 -21.16
N TYR A 384 -8.36 3.59 -20.36
CA TYR A 384 -7.51 4.40 -19.50
C TYR A 384 -7.82 4.07 -18.05
N PHE A 385 -6.84 3.53 -17.32
CA PHE A 385 -6.93 3.25 -15.91
C PHE A 385 -6.34 4.44 -15.13
N ASP A 386 -7.24 5.26 -14.57
CA ASP A 386 -6.95 6.43 -13.75
C ASP A 386 -8.09 6.63 -12.74
N GLN A 387 -7.71 6.91 -11.50
CA GLN A 387 -8.62 7.14 -10.38
C GLN A 387 -9.64 8.26 -10.64
N HIS A 388 -9.26 9.26 -11.43
CA HIS A 388 -10.09 10.45 -11.63
C HIS A 388 -11.13 10.32 -12.76
N ARG A 389 -11.05 9.28 -13.60
CA ARG A 389 -11.90 9.16 -14.80
C ARG A 389 -12.99 8.09 -14.70
N GLU A 390 -12.75 6.97 -14.01
CA GLU A 390 -13.76 5.93 -13.82
C GLU A 390 -14.49 6.11 -12.49
N THR A 391 -15.71 6.64 -12.54
CA THR A 391 -16.55 6.79 -11.34
C THR A 391 -17.42 5.56 -11.14
N LEU A 392 -17.20 4.87 -10.01
CA LEU A 392 -18.16 3.92 -9.46
C LEU A 392 -19.28 4.70 -8.78
N ASP A 393 -20.51 4.22 -8.89
CA ASP A 393 -21.63 4.76 -8.12
C ASP A 393 -21.55 4.22 -6.68
N PRO A 394 -21.25 5.07 -5.68
CA PRO A 394 -20.99 4.64 -4.31
C PRO A 394 -22.25 4.08 -3.62
N GLN A 395 -23.44 4.40 -4.11
CA GLN A 395 -24.70 3.94 -3.52
C GLN A 395 -25.16 2.59 -4.10
N LYS A 396 -24.73 2.25 -5.31
CA LYS A 396 -25.05 0.96 -5.94
C LYS A 396 -24.19 -0.18 -5.42
N SER A 397 -24.70 -1.40 -5.57
CA SER A 397 -23.93 -2.59 -5.20
C SER A 397 -22.75 -2.83 -6.14
N VAL A 398 -21.81 -3.67 -5.72
CA VAL A 398 -20.69 -4.14 -6.57
C VAL A 398 -21.22 -4.73 -7.87
N ARG A 399 -22.24 -5.60 -7.79
CA ARG A 399 -22.88 -6.21 -8.96
C ARG A 399 -23.48 -5.16 -9.90
N ASP A 400 -24.24 -4.23 -9.36
CA ASP A 400 -25.01 -3.28 -10.17
C ASP A 400 -24.10 -2.19 -10.80
N ASN A 401 -22.90 -2.00 -10.26
CA ASN A 401 -21.85 -1.18 -10.89
C ASN A 401 -21.27 -1.81 -12.17
N LEU A 402 -21.33 -3.14 -12.31
CA LEU A 402 -20.93 -3.84 -13.53
C LEU A 402 -22.09 -4.05 -14.49
N ALA A 403 -23.24 -4.49 -13.98
CA ALA A 403 -24.44 -4.75 -14.76
C ALA A 403 -25.60 -3.89 -14.25
N ALA A 404 -25.84 -2.75 -14.91
CA ALA A 404 -26.91 -1.84 -14.55
C ALA A 404 -28.32 -2.45 -14.73
N ALA A 405 -28.48 -3.43 -15.61
CA ALA A 405 -29.71 -4.18 -15.83
C ALA A 405 -29.41 -5.65 -16.19
N GLY A 406 -29.83 -6.58 -15.32
CA GLY A 406 -29.66 -8.03 -15.51
C GLY A 406 -28.52 -8.64 -14.69
N ASP A 407 -28.37 -9.97 -14.80
CA ASP A 407 -27.34 -10.74 -14.08
C ASP A 407 -26.17 -11.17 -14.99
N GLN A 408 -26.02 -10.52 -16.15
CA GLN A 408 -24.98 -10.85 -17.12
C GLN A 408 -24.12 -9.65 -17.53
N VAL A 409 -22.83 -9.91 -17.73
CA VAL A 409 -21.86 -9.01 -18.34
C VAL A 409 -21.41 -9.61 -19.68
N THR A 410 -21.31 -8.76 -20.69
CA THR A 410 -20.79 -9.16 -22.00
C THR A 410 -19.28 -8.96 -22.00
N ILE A 411 -18.54 -10.02 -22.31
CA ILE A 411 -17.07 -10.03 -22.38
C ILE A 411 -16.70 -10.67 -23.71
N ASN A 412 -16.01 -9.94 -24.60
CA ASN A 412 -15.64 -10.42 -25.95
C ASN A 412 -16.84 -10.95 -26.75
N GLY A 413 -17.99 -10.27 -26.66
CA GLY A 413 -19.24 -10.69 -27.31
C GLY A 413 -19.89 -11.95 -26.70
N ARG A 414 -19.32 -12.53 -25.63
CA ARG A 414 -19.89 -13.65 -24.90
C ARG A 414 -20.53 -13.16 -23.60
N SER A 415 -21.76 -13.62 -23.36
CA SER A 415 -22.46 -13.28 -22.13
C SER A 415 -22.02 -14.20 -20.99
N ARG A 416 -21.69 -13.62 -19.83
CA ARG A 416 -21.27 -14.35 -18.63
C ARG A 416 -22.00 -13.83 -17.40
N HIS A 417 -22.32 -14.70 -16.46
CA HIS A 417 -23.01 -14.31 -15.23
C HIS A 417 -22.12 -13.40 -14.34
N VAL A 418 -22.67 -12.29 -13.86
CA VAL A 418 -21.93 -11.24 -13.13
C VAL A 418 -21.26 -11.80 -11.87
N VAL A 419 -21.98 -12.60 -11.09
CA VAL A 419 -21.43 -13.20 -9.85
C VAL A 419 -20.23 -14.10 -10.15
N GLY A 420 -20.28 -14.88 -11.23
CA GLY A 420 -19.18 -15.74 -11.62
C GLY A 420 -17.96 -14.93 -12.07
N TYR A 421 -18.19 -13.83 -12.78
CA TYR A 421 -17.12 -12.92 -13.19
C TYR A 421 -16.49 -12.19 -12.00
N LEU A 422 -17.29 -11.66 -11.07
CA LEU A 422 -16.78 -10.99 -9.87
C LEU A 422 -16.02 -11.95 -8.94
N LYS A 423 -16.39 -13.23 -8.90
CA LYS A 423 -15.61 -14.25 -8.18
C LYS A 423 -14.20 -14.42 -8.76
N ASP A 424 -14.04 -14.32 -10.08
CA ASP A 424 -12.71 -14.31 -10.68
C ASP A 424 -11.92 -13.04 -10.30
N PHE A 425 -12.59 -11.93 -9.97
CA PHE A 425 -11.95 -10.73 -9.39
C PHE A 425 -11.82 -10.80 -7.85
N LEU A 426 -11.90 -12.01 -7.29
CA LEU A 426 -11.72 -12.30 -5.87
C LEU A 426 -12.77 -11.67 -4.94
N PHE A 427 -13.96 -11.31 -5.45
CA PHE A 427 -15.06 -10.85 -4.61
C PHE A 427 -15.78 -12.04 -3.95
N SER A 428 -16.01 -11.92 -2.64
CA SER A 428 -16.85 -12.83 -1.87
C SER A 428 -18.35 -12.65 -2.18
N GLU A 429 -19.18 -13.66 -1.90
CA GLU A 429 -20.64 -13.54 -2.09
C GLU A 429 -21.25 -12.40 -1.28
N LYS A 430 -20.76 -12.17 -0.05
CA LYS A 430 -21.20 -11.04 0.77
C LYS A 430 -20.87 -9.72 0.08
N SER A 431 -19.63 -9.54 -0.40
CA SER A 431 -19.18 -8.29 -1.03
C SER A 431 -19.90 -7.95 -2.33
N ILE A 432 -20.32 -8.95 -3.11
CA ILE A 432 -21.00 -8.71 -4.40
C ILE A 432 -22.31 -7.93 -4.24
N HIS A 433 -22.97 -8.07 -3.09
CA HIS A 433 -24.24 -7.40 -2.79
C HIS A 433 -24.09 -6.14 -1.93
N MET A 434 -22.87 -5.83 -1.46
CA MET A 434 -22.62 -4.62 -0.66
C MET A 434 -22.53 -3.38 -1.55
N PRO A 435 -22.92 -2.20 -1.02
CA PRO A 435 -22.74 -0.93 -1.74
C PRO A 435 -21.26 -0.58 -1.84
N VAL A 436 -20.84 0.05 -2.95
CA VAL A 436 -19.42 0.38 -3.21
C VAL A 436 -18.81 1.27 -2.13
N LYS A 437 -19.60 2.17 -1.50
CA LYS A 437 -19.14 2.98 -0.38
C LYS A 437 -18.62 2.17 0.81
N ALA A 438 -19.04 0.93 0.97
CA ALA A 438 -18.61 0.05 2.06
C ALA A 438 -17.34 -0.75 1.74
N LEU A 439 -16.87 -0.74 0.49
CA LEU A 439 -15.65 -1.41 0.07
C LEU A 439 -14.40 -0.66 0.53
N SER A 440 -13.34 -1.43 0.80
CA SER A 440 -11.98 -0.92 0.98
C SER A 440 -11.42 -0.33 -0.33
N GLY A 441 -10.35 0.47 -0.24
CA GLY A 441 -9.69 1.06 -1.42
C GLY A 441 -9.27 0.01 -2.45
N GLY A 442 -8.60 -1.06 -2.02
CA GLY A 442 -8.20 -2.17 -2.91
C GLY A 442 -9.37 -2.91 -3.54
N GLU A 443 -10.47 -3.12 -2.80
CA GLU A 443 -11.70 -3.71 -3.37
C GLU A 443 -12.35 -2.79 -4.41
N ARG A 444 -12.38 -1.48 -4.18
CA ARG A 444 -12.85 -0.51 -5.18
C ARG A 444 -12.00 -0.55 -6.44
N ASN A 445 -10.67 -0.64 -6.30
CA ASN A 445 -9.77 -0.71 -7.44
C ASN A 445 -9.89 -2.03 -8.21
N ARG A 446 -10.09 -3.17 -7.53
CA ARG A 446 -10.46 -4.43 -8.19
C ARG A 446 -11.76 -4.32 -8.96
N LEU A 447 -12.75 -3.60 -8.42
CA LEU A 447 -14.02 -3.39 -9.11
C LEU A 447 -13.87 -2.51 -10.35
N LEU A 448 -13.04 -1.48 -10.26
CA LEU A 448 -12.67 -0.64 -11.41
C LEU A 448 -12.00 -1.45 -12.51
N LEU A 449 -11.03 -2.30 -12.16
CA LEU A 449 -10.42 -3.22 -13.11
C LEU A 449 -11.46 -4.16 -13.72
N ALA A 450 -12.30 -4.81 -12.90
CA ALA A 450 -13.36 -5.69 -13.39
C ALA A 450 -14.28 -4.97 -14.39
N ARG A 451 -14.66 -3.72 -14.10
CA ARG A 451 -15.48 -2.92 -15.02
C ARG A 451 -14.71 -2.54 -16.29
N LEU A 452 -13.44 -2.18 -16.20
CA LEU A 452 -12.60 -1.84 -17.36
C LEU A 452 -12.51 -3.03 -18.32
N PHE A 453 -12.26 -4.23 -17.79
CA PHE A 453 -12.16 -5.48 -18.56
C PHE A 453 -13.50 -6.05 -19.04
N THR A 454 -14.64 -5.39 -18.76
CA THR A 454 -15.91 -5.70 -19.45
C THR A 454 -16.04 -4.97 -20.78
N ARG A 455 -15.27 -3.89 -21.00
CA ARG A 455 -15.29 -3.13 -22.24
C ARG A 455 -14.34 -3.75 -23.25
N SER A 456 -14.60 -3.51 -24.54
CA SER A 456 -13.63 -3.79 -25.60
C SER A 456 -12.59 -2.68 -25.62
N PHE A 457 -11.31 -3.04 -25.63
CA PHE A 457 -10.20 -2.11 -25.84
C PHE A 457 -9.05 -2.82 -26.57
N ASN A 458 -8.26 -2.04 -27.32
CA ASN A 458 -7.05 -2.51 -28.00
C ASN A 458 -5.79 -1.72 -27.62
N LEU A 459 -5.93 -0.70 -26.77
CA LEU A 459 -4.83 -0.02 -26.10
C LEU A 459 -5.21 0.18 -24.62
N LEU A 460 -4.44 -0.43 -23.71
CA LEU A 460 -4.57 -0.20 -22.28
C LEU A 460 -3.50 0.78 -21.83
N VAL A 461 -3.92 1.87 -21.19
CA VAL A 461 -3.05 2.85 -20.56
C VAL A 461 -3.27 2.79 -19.06
N MET A 462 -2.19 2.63 -18.31
CA MET A 462 -2.21 2.58 -16.85
C MET A 462 -1.29 3.69 -16.34
N ASP A 463 -1.89 4.73 -15.77
CA ASP A 463 -1.14 5.82 -15.16
C ASP A 463 -1.02 5.53 -13.66
N GLU A 464 0.23 5.43 -13.18
CA GLU A 464 0.58 5.08 -11.79
C GLU A 464 -0.22 3.91 -11.16
N PRO A 465 -0.34 2.75 -11.83
CA PRO A 465 -1.20 1.66 -11.36
C PRO A 465 -0.76 1.08 -10.01
N THR A 466 0.50 1.23 -9.61
CA THR A 466 1.02 0.60 -8.39
C THR A 466 0.66 1.33 -7.11
N ASN A 467 0.27 2.62 -7.17
CA ASN A 467 0.09 3.44 -5.97
C ASN A 467 -1.07 2.97 -5.08
N ASP A 468 -2.06 2.29 -5.65
CA ASP A 468 -3.32 2.02 -4.96
C ASP A 468 -3.81 0.58 -5.11
N LEU A 469 -3.01 -0.25 -5.77
CA LEU A 469 -3.31 -1.67 -5.92
C LEU A 469 -2.57 -2.44 -4.84
N ASP A 470 -3.32 -3.27 -4.10
CA ASP A 470 -2.70 -4.23 -3.21
C ASP A 470 -1.99 -5.35 -3.99
N ILE A 471 -1.16 -6.11 -3.30
CA ILE A 471 -0.41 -7.24 -3.87
C ILE A 471 -1.34 -8.23 -4.59
N GLU A 472 -2.53 -8.55 -4.04
CA GLU A 472 -3.49 -9.45 -4.70
C GLU A 472 -4.00 -8.89 -6.02
N THR A 473 -4.26 -7.59 -6.07
CA THR A 473 -4.75 -6.91 -7.27
C THR A 473 -3.64 -6.71 -8.28
N LEU A 474 -2.41 -6.43 -7.84
CA LEU A 474 -1.23 -6.38 -8.69
C LEU A 474 -0.95 -7.74 -9.34
N GLU A 475 -1.04 -8.82 -8.58
CA GLU A 475 -0.93 -10.19 -9.11
C GLU A 475 -2.02 -10.49 -10.12
N LEU A 476 -3.26 -10.10 -9.81
CA LEU A 476 -4.38 -10.25 -10.74
C LEU A 476 -4.13 -9.47 -12.03
N LEU A 477 -3.69 -8.22 -11.93
CA LEU A 477 -3.34 -7.38 -13.07
C LEU A 477 -2.17 -7.95 -13.87
N GLU A 478 -1.17 -8.52 -13.20
CA GLU A 478 -0.05 -9.22 -13.82
C GLU A 478 -0.54 -10.43 -14.62
N THR A 479 -1.41 -11.26 -14.05
CA THR A 479 -1.99 -12.41 -14.77
C THR A 479 -2.93 -12.02 -15.92
N LEU A 480 -3.50 -10.83 -15.86
CA LEU A 480 -4.27 -10.29 -16.97
C LEU A 480 -3.31 -9.86 -18.09
N ILE A 481 -2.27 -9.08 -17.77
CA ILE A 481 -1.43 -8.45 -18.81
C ILE A 481 -0.40 -9.43 -19.40
N ILE A 482 0.02 -10.46 -18.66
CA ILE A 482 0.93 -11.53 -19.11
C ILE A 482 0.15 -12.66 -19.78
#